data_AF-A0A7X6ZWG1-F1
#
_entry.id   AF-A0A7X6ZWG1-F1
#
_cell.length_a   1.000
_cell.length_b   1.000
_cell.length_c   1.000
_cell.angle_alpha   90.00
_cell.angle_beta   90.00
_cell.angle_gamma   90.00
#
_symmetry.space_group_name_H-M   'P 1'
#
loop_
_entity.id
_entity.type
_entity.pdbx_description
1 polymer ?
#
loop_
_entity_poly.entity_id
_entity_poly.type
_entity_poly.pdbx_seq_one_letter_code
_entity_poly.pdbx_strand_id
1 'polypeptide(L)'
;VYAECGTLKGVCEVNVGEWIEFDGDIKAFKKLIEDKKSPLEYIKLTQDLVTEDAPNLFPIVIPKGKTVHLDVVENSIFYSYTNTGNYVSSVFLIDEGSFFIRSTGRDKRWGRIVLMNGNDDGDILASKGNVIENRNGGLLHLEENSYLSLLGTYGTKSCYIVYNTDSTVLCENINIDDLLDAPGDNAGSFYNGKNSNMTIKGGLFRYGDSPCIINYGVIDVIEDVYFTYSTNVIENYGTIGRISYCTFDTYAYNRKGIVCSGSNAIVYEISDSSFLFNRDVFSDNPNDEPSTAIEFTSGATLGEIKNCETNAAIPIICDDTVKIIVGISSGKFSKPIDEKYLATGRTCVYNEEEQMYIVQ
;
A
#
# COMPACT_ATOMS: atom_id res chain seq x y z
N VAL A 1 -20.07 -41.25 16.15
CA VAL A 1 -20.39 -40.77 14.80
C VAL A 1 -19.08 -40.33 14.18
N TYR A 2 -18.53 -41.13 13.26
CA TYR A 2 -17.30 -40.78 12.55
C TYR A 2 -17.62 -39.67 11.57
N ALA A 3 -16.91 -38.53 11.67
CA ALA A 3 -16.95 -37.49 10.65
C ALA A 3 -16.04 -37.93 9.50
N GLU A 4 -16.63 -38.18 8.34
CA GLU A 4 -15.88 -38.41 7.10
C GLU A 4 -15.13 -37.12 6.72
N CYS A 5 -13.80 -37.20 6.63
CA CYS A 5 -12.99 -36.15 6.03
C CYS A 5 -13.35 -36.03 4.54
N GLY A 6 -14.10 -34.99 4.19
CA GLY A 6 -14.34 -34.62 2.81
C GLY A 6 -13.01 -34.36 2.10
N THR A 7 -12.75 -35.12 1.04
CA THR A 7 -11.54 -34.96 0.22
C THR A 7 -11.65 -33.66 -0.56
N LEU A 8 -10.83 -32.66 -0.24
CA LEU A 8 -10.64 -31.46 -1.07
C LEU A 8 -10.03 -31.90 -2.41
N LYS A 9 -10.86 -32.13 -3.42
CA LYS A 9 -10.43 -32.15 -4.81
C LYS A 9 -10.26 -30.71 -5.27
N GLY A 10 -9.09 -30.13 -4.97
CA GLY A 10 -8.63 -28.95 -5.69
C GLY A 10 -8.33 -29.37 -7.13
N VAL A 11 -9.20 -29.00 -8.07
CA VAL A 11 -8.87 -29.07 -9.49
C VAL A 11 -7.91 -27.91 -9.75
N CYS A 12 -6.61 -28.21 -9.85
CA CYS A 12 -5.64 -27.26 -10.32
C CYS A 12 -5.80 -27.18 -11.85
N GLU A 13 -6.59 -26.24 -12.35
CA GLU A 13 -6.60 -25.92 -13.79
C GLU A 13 -5.25 -25.29 -14.12
N VAL A 14 -4.33 -26.10 -14.64
CA VAL A 14 -3.07 -25.62 -15.20
C VAL A 14 -3.39 -25.05 -16.58
N ASN A 15 -3.70 -23.76 -16.63
CA ASN A 15 -3.82 -23.04 -17.88
C ASN A 15 -2.40 -22.79 -18.43
N VAL A 16 -2.04 -23.53 -19.48
CA VAL A 16 -0.81 -23.29 -20.25
C VAL A 16 -1.18 -22.42 -21.45
N GLY A 17 -1.21 -21.11 -21.27
CA GLY A 17 -1.29 -20.19 -22.41
C GLY A 17 0.10 -19.89 -22.96
N GLU A 18 0.20 -19.81 -24.29
CA GLU A 18 1.40 -19.29 -24.93
C GLU A 18 1.47 -17.77 -24.73
N TRP A 19 2.67 -17.26 -24.43
CA TRP A 19 2.88 -15.82 -24.29
C TRP A 19 2.78 -15.13 -25.65
N ILE A 20 1.92 -14.13 -25.73
CA ILE A 20 1.84 -13.20 -26.85
C ILE A 20 2.95 -12.17 -26.67
N GLU A 21 3.98 -12.25 -27.51
CA GLU A 21 4.97 -11.18 -27.62
C GLU A 21 4.31 -9.96 -28.27
N PHE A 22 4.19 -8.86 -27.53
CA PHE A 22 3.47 -7.67 -27.94
C PHE A 22 4.42 -6.53 -28.29
N ASP A 23 4.41 -6.12 -29.57
CA ASP A 23 5.22 -5.06 -30.18
C ASP A 23 4.36 -3.94 -30.81
N GLY A 24 3.09 -3.83 -30.41
CA GLY A 24 2.15 -2.82 -30.88
C GLY A 24 2.17 -1.51 -30.09
N ASP A 25 1.27 -0.60 -30.43
CA ASP A 25 1.03 0.64 -29.68
C ASP A 25 0.00 0.45 -28.54
N ILE A 26 -0.17 1.47 -27.68
CA ILE A 26 -1.10 1.41 -26.55
C ILE A 26 -2.57 1.19 -26.98
N LYS A 27 -2.94 1.61 -28.19
CA LYS A 27 -4.30 1.43 -28.74
C LYS A 27 -4.55 -0.02 -29.12
N ALA A 28 -3.56 -0.66 -29.76
CA ALA A 28 -3.58 -2.08 -30.06
C ALA A 28 -3.55 -2.91 -28.77
N PHE A 29 -2.78 -2.48 -27.75
CA PHE A 29 -2.71 -3.13 -26.44
C PHE A 29 -4.06 -3.09 -25.71
N LYS A 30 -4.69 -1.91 -25.64
CA LYS A 30 -6.05 -1.74 -25.10
C LYS A 30 -7.03 -2.69 -25.79
N LYS A 31 -7.02 -2.72 -27.12
CA LYS A 31 -7.93 -3.57 -27.90
C LYS A 31 -7.71 -5.06 -27.62
N LEU A 32 -6.45 -5.49 -27.49
CA LEU A 32 -6.10 -6.87 -27.15
C LEU A 32 -6.66 -7.26 -25.78
N ILE A 33 -6.44 -6.42 -24.77
CA ILE A 33 -6.93 -6.66 -23.41
C ILE A 33 -8.46 -6.65 -23.34
N GLU A 34 -9.12 -5.69 -23.97
CA GLU A 34 -10.57 -5.51 -23.92
C GLU A 34 -11.36 -6.47 -24.84
N ASP A 35 -10.67 -7.24 -25.71
CA ASP A 35 -11.33 -8.24 -26.54
C ASP A 35 -11.97 -9.33 -25.68
N LYS A 36 -13.28 -9.52 -25.83
CA LYS A 36 -14.08 -10.48 -25.07
C LYS A 36 -14.00 -11.91 -25.63
N LYS A 37 -13.32 -12.11 -26.76
CA LYS A 37 -13.24 -13.43 -27.41
C LYS A 37 -12.40 -14.43 -26.62
N SER A 38 -11.33 -13.97 -25.95
CA SER A 38 -10.51 -14.83 -25.12
C SER A 38 -10.81 -14.60 -23.64
N PRO A 39 -11.13 -15.65 -22.87
CA PRO A 39 -11.27 -15.54 -21.42
C PRO A 39 -9.92 -15.40 -20.70
N LEU A 40 -8.80 -15.66 -21.38
CA LEU A 40 -7.47 -15.68 -20.78
C LEU A 40 -6.43 -15.14 -21.77
N GLU A 41 -5.58 -14.22 -21.34
CA GLU A 41 -4.48 -13.68 -22.14
C GLU A 41 -3.17 -13.72 -21.36
N TYR A 42 -2.09 -14.15 -22.01
CA TYR A 42 -0.72 -14.05 -21.50
C TYR A 42 0.06 -13.11 -22.42
N ILE A 43 0.42 -11.94 -21.94
CA ILE A 43 1.00 -10.87 -22.75
C ILE A 43 2.38 -10.53 -22.21
N LYS A 44 3.39 -10.56 -23.08
CA LYS A 44 4.76 -10.18 -22.77
C LYS A 44 5.13 -8.95 -23.59
N LEU A 45 5.41 -7.83 -22.93
CA LEU A 45 5.83 -6.61 -23.61
C LEU A 45 7.24 -6.78 -24.17
N THR A 46 7.43 -6.47 -25.45
CA THR A 46 8.75 -6.46 -26.11
C THR A 46 9.30 -5.05 -26.32
N GLN A 47 8.48 -4.02 -26.10
CA GLN A 47 8.86 -2.60 -26.13
C GLN A 47 8.05 -1.78 -25.12
N ASP A 48 8.50 -0.56 -24.85
CA ASP A 48 7.76 0.41 -24.04
C ASP A 48 6.46 0.86 -24.73
N LEU A 49 5.40 1.02 -23.95
CA LEU A 49 4.14 1.62 -24.37
C LEU A 49 4.02 3.02 -23.75
N VAL A 50 4.39 4.03 -24.51
CA VAL A 50 4.36 5.44 -24.08
C VAL A 50 3.22 6.18 -24.76
N THR A 51 2.43 6.92 -24.00
CA THR A 51 1.40 7.79 -24.56
C THR A 51 1.20 9.05 -23.73
N GLU A 52 0.78 10.12 -24.39
CA GLU A 52 0.61 11.45 -23.79
C GLU A 52 -0.68 12.11 -24.30
N ASP A 53 -1.41 12.81 -23.43
CA ASP A 53 -2.62 13.60 -23.76
C ASP A 53 -3.70 12.84 -24.55
N ALA A 54 -3.79 11.53 -24.36
CA ALA A 54 -4.77 10.64 -25.00
C ALA A 54 -5.71 9.97 -23.97
N PRO A 55 -6.53 10.74 -23.23
CA PRO A 55 -7.35 10.21 -22.13
C PRO A 55 -8.38 9.17 -22.59
N ASN A 56 -8.79 9.20 -23.86
CA ASN A 56 -9.76 8.25 -24.43
C ASN A 56 -9.23 6.81 -24.56
N LEU A 57 -7.92 6.60 -24.39
CA LEU A 57 -7.32 5.26 -24.35
C LEU A 57 -7.46 4.61 -22.97
N PHE A 58 -7.90 5.37 -21.97
CA PHE A 58 -7.97 4.92 -20.59
C PHE A 58 -9.38 5.08 -19.99
N PRO A 59 -9.72 4.30 -18.95
CA PRO A 59 -8.93 3.17 -18.45
C PRO A 59 -8.88 2.03 -19.46
N ILE A 60 -7.79 1.24 -19.46
CA ILE A 60 -7.77 -0.08 -20.09
C ILE A 60 -8.54 -1.03 -19.18
N VAL A 61 -9.66 -1.56 -19.67
CA VAL A 61 -10.60 -2.34 -18.87
C VAL A 61 -10.31 -3.83 -18.98
N ILE A 62 -10.11 -4.51 -17.85
CA ILE A 62 -10.11 -5.97 -17.78
C ILE A 62 -11.57 -6.42 -17.70
N PRO A 63 -12.14 -7.08 -18.74
CA PRO A 63 -13.54 -7.46 -18.75
C PRO A 63 -13.87 -8.49 -17.67
N LYS A 64 -15.13 -8.46 -17.21
CA LYS A 64 -15.70 -9.47 -16.30
C LYS A 64 -15.38 -10.90 -16.73
N GLY A 65 -14.85 -11.69 -15.80
CA GLY A 65 -14.49 -13.09 -15.99
C GLY A 65 -13.28 -13.31 -16.91
N LYS A 66 -12.64 -12.26 -17.40
CA LYS A 66 -11.37 -12.37 -18.14
C LYS A 66 -10.21 -12.34 -17.16
N THR A 67 -9.23 -13.20 -17.42
CA THR A 67 -7.93 -13.18 -16.74
C THR A 67 -6.87 -12.68 -17.70
N VAL A 68 -6.06 -11.73 -17.27
CA VAL A 68 -4.92 -11.22 -18.04
C VAL A 68 -3.65 -11.37 -17.20
N HIS A 69 -2.64 -12.02 -17.76
CA HIS A 69 -1.28 -12.05 -17.24
C HIS A 69 -0.43 -11.12 -18.10
N LEU A 70 0.13 -10.08 -17.48
CA LEU A 70 1.02 -9.13 -18.11
C LEU A 70 2.42 -9.28 -17.54
N ASP A 71 3.36 -9.61 -18.41
CA ASP A 71 4.78 -9.56 -18.14
C ASP A 71 5.35 -8.30 -18.78
N VAL A 72 5.65 -7.31 -17.95
CA VAL A 72 6.28 -6.06 -18.40
C VAL A 72 7.76 -6.25 -18.70
N VAL A 73 8.37 -7.39 -18.34
CA VAL A 73 9.81 -7.68 -18.53
C VAL A 73 10.65 -6.50 -18.02
N GLU A 74 11.46 -5.85 -18.86
CA GLU A 74 12.19 -4.60 -18.56
C GLU A 74 11.56 -3.38 -19.26
N ASN A 75 10.40 -3.56 -19.89
CA ASN A 75 9.65 -2.53 -20.60
C ASN A 75 8.62 -1.89 -19.67
N SER A 76 8.06 -0.78 -20.11
CA SER A 76 7.21 0.04 -19.28
C SER A 76 5.97 0.54 -20.00
N ILE A 77 4.90 0.73 -19.25
CA ILE A 77 3.69 1.43 -19.68
C ILE A 77 3.70 2.80 -19.02
N PHE A 78 3.82 3.85 -19.83
CA PHE A 78 3.87 5.24 -19.39
C PHE A 78 2.67 6.00 -19.94
N TYR A 79 1.89 6.59 -19.06
CA TYR A 79 0.92 7.62 -19.43
C TYR A 79 1.30 8.95 -18.78
N SER A 80 1.56 9.95 -19.62
CA SER A 80 1.76 11.34 -19.21
C SER A 80 0.54 12.18 -19.60
N TYR A 81 0.13 13.13 -18.79
CA TYR A 81 -0.83 14.15 -19.20
C TYR A 81 -0.31 15.54 -18.84
N THR A 82 -0.48 16.50 -19.75
CA THR A 82 -0.06 17.90 -19.56
C THR A 82 -1.25 18.87 -19.57
N ASN A 83 -2.34 18.49 -20.25
CA ASN A 83 -3.50 19.36 -20.43
C ASN A 83 -4.55 19.20 -19.32
N THR A 84 -4.95 20.33 -18.73
CA THR A 84 -5.89 20.37 -17.59
C THR A 84 -7.34 20.03 -17.92
N GLY A 85 -7.70 19.86 -19.19
CA GLY A 85 -9.06 19.48 -19.60
C GLY A 85 -9.32 17.97 -19.69
N ASN A 86 -8.27 17.14 -19.66
CA ASN A 86 -8.29 15.80 -20.24
C ASN A 86 -7.61 14.76 -19.32
N TYR A 87 -8.21 14.45 -18.18
CA TYR A 87 -7.67 13.50 -17.20
C TYR A 87 -8.29 12.11 -17.30
N VAL A 88 -7.57 11.11 -16.81
CA VAL A 88 -8.06 9.72 -16.65
C VAL A 88 -8.31 9.44 -15.17
N SER A 89 -9.36 8.68 -14.87
CA SER A 89 -9.59 8.22 -13.49
C SER A 89 -8.60 7.12 -13.08
N SER A 90 -8.21 6.27 -14.03
CA SER A 90 -7.28 5.17 -13.82
C SER A 90 -6.58 4.74 -15.11
N VAL A 91 -5.38 4.15 -15.01
CA VAL A 91 -4.70 3.51 -16.16
C VAL A 91 -5.34 2.14 -16.44
N PHE A 92 -5.47 1.31 -15.42
CA PHE A 92 -6.17 0.02 -15.50
C PHE A 92 -7.42 0.01 -14.64
N LEU A 93 -8.49 -0.58 -15.17
CA LEU A 93 -9.73 -0.86 -14.43
C LEU A 93 -10.03 -2.36 -14.46
N ILE A 94 -10.06 -2.99 -13.29
CA ILE A 94 -10.43 -4.39 -13.11
C ILE A 94 -11.84 -4.41 -12.52
N ASP A 95 -12.81 -4.89 -13.29
CA ASP A 95 -14.22 -4.94 -12.89
C ASP A 95 -14.73 -6.37 -13.07
N GLU A 96 -14.80 -7.11 -11.96
CA GLU A 96 -15.15 -8.54 -11.95
C GLU A 96 -14.20 -9.45 -12.78
N GLY A 97 -13.00 -8.96 -13.12
CA GLY A 97 -11.96 -9.69 -13.85
C GLY A 97 -10.73 -10.00 -12.98
N SER A 98 -9.69 -10.58 -13.57
CA SER A 98 -8.42 -10.87 -12.89
C SER A 98 -7.24 -10.30 -13.67
N PHE A 99 -6.34 -9.61 -12.98
CA PHE A 99 -5.14 -9.04 -13.58
C PHE A 99 -3.90 -9.41 -12.78
N PHE A 100 -2.97 -10.07 -13.45
CA PHE A 100 -1.69 -10.49 -12.91
C PHE A 100 -0.60 -9.68 -13.59
N ILE A 101 0.25 -9.03 -12.80
CA ILE A 101 1.32 -8.17 -13.31
C ILE A 101 2.63 -8.67 -12.72
N ARG A 102 3.63 -8.88 -13.58
CA ARG A 102 4.97 -9.32 -13.17
C ARG A 102 6.04 -8.67 -14.02
N SER A 103 7.27 -8.68 -13.53
CA SER A 103 8.45 -8.28 -14.32
C SER A 103 9.49 -9.40 -14.30
N THR A 104 9.72 -10.04 -15.46
CA THR A 104 10.77 -11.08 -15.62
C THR A 104 12.13 -10.53 -16.07
N GLY A 105 12.34 -9.21 -15.95
CA GLY A 105 13.58 -8.54 -16.36
C GLY A 105 14.84 -9.04 -15.65
N ARG A 106 16.01 -8.87 -16.27
CA ARG A 106 17.32 -9.19 -15.69
C ARG A 106 17.87 -7.97 -14.93
N ASP A 107 18.80 -8.22 -14.00
CA ASP A 107 19.67 -7.20 -13.39
C ASP A 107 18.98 -5.96 -12.78
N LYS A 108 17.98 -6.17 -11.91
CA LYS A 108 17.26 -5.11 -11.16
C LYS A 108 16.60 -4.04 -12.05
N ARG A 109 16.50 -4.26 -13.36
CA ARG A 109 15.71 -3.41 -14.24
C ARG A 109 14.26 -3.85 -14.13
N TRP A 110 13.48 -3.05 -13.42
CA TRP A 110 12.07 -3.30 -13.21
C TRP A 110 11.28 -2.75 -14.39
N GLY A 111 10.41 -3.58 -14.96
CA GLY A 111 9.34 -3.08 -15.83
C GLY A 111 8.36 -2.26 -15.00
N ARG A 112 7.87 -1.16 -15.57
CA ARG A 112 7.16 -0.12 -14.83
C ARG A 112 5.78 0.16 -15.39
N ILE A 113 4.82 0.46 -14.51
CA ILE A 113 3.58 1.11 -14.91
C ILE A 113 3.54 2.45 -14.18
N VAL A 114 3.56 3.53 -14.96
CA VAL A 114 3.70 4.88 -14.44
C VAL A 114 2.57 5.77 -14.96
N LEU A 115 1.88 6.40 -14.02
CA LEU A 115 0.99 7.52 -14.28
C LEU A 115 1.73 8.80 -13.89
N MET A 116 1.92 9.70 -14.85
CA MET A 116 2.67 10.94 -14.66
C MET A 116 1.81 12.16 -15.01
N ASN A 117 1.83 13.16 -14.13
CA ASN A 117 1.39 14.51 -14.45
C ASN A 117 2.61 15.31 -14.92
N GLY A 118 2.61 15.74 -16.18
CA GLY A 118 3.72 16.47 -16.79
C GLY A 118 3.72 17.99 -16.54
N ASN A 119 2.81 18.49 -15.70
CA ASN A 119 2.75 19.92 -15.39
C ASN A 119 3.64 20.24 -14.17
N ASP A 120 4.85 20.76 -14.44
CA ASP A 120 5.83 21.19 -13.43
C ASP A 120 5.44 22.53 -12.74
N ASP A 121 4.43 23.23 -13.25
CA ASP A 121 4.14 24.65 -12.90
C ASP A 121 3.34 24.87 -11.60
N GLY A 122 3.28 23.90 -10.68
CA GLY A 122 2.73 24.10 -9.33
C GLY A 122 1.21 24.36 -9.26
N ASP A 123 0.49 24.32 -10.39
CA ASP A 123 -0.97 24.33 -10.40
C ASP A 123 -1.50 22.97 -9.91
N ILE A 124 -2.05 22.96 -8.70
CA ILE A 124 -2.69 21.81 -8.05
C ILE A 124 -3.92 21.39 -8.88
N LEU A 125 -3.75 20.38 -9.74
CA LEU A 125 -4.78 19.94 -10.70
C LEU A 125 -5.84 19.07 -10.05
N ALA A 126 -7.12 19.43 -10.16
CA ALA A 126 -8.26 18.75 -9.53
C ALA A 126 -8.65 17.37 -10.11
N SER A 127 -7.68 16.51 -10.44
CA SER A 127 -7.88 15.16 -10.97
C SER A 127 -7.94 14.10 -9.87
N LYS A 128 -8.74 13.06 -10.11
CA LYS A 128 -8.56 11.74 -9.48
C LYS A 128 -7.72 10.94 -10.47
N GLY A 129 -6.67 10.26 -10.02
CA GLY A 129 -5.85 9.41 -10.89
C GLY A 129 -5.30 8.22 -10.12
N ASN A 130 -5.67 7.01 -10.55
CA ASN A 130 -5.10 5.78 -10.02
C ASN A 130 -4.25 5.06 -11.07
N VAL A 131 -3.19 4.36 -10.67
CA VAL A 131 -2.52 3.44 -11.62
C VAL A 131 -3.45 2.26 -11.88
N ILE A 132 -4.00 1.67 -10.83
CA ILE A 132 -4.93 0.54 -10.92
C ILE A 132 -6.16 0.81 -10.05
N GLU A 133 -7.35 0.70 -10.64
CA GLU A 133 -8.62 0.62 -9.93
C GLU A 133 -9.14 -0.82 -10.00
N ASN A 134 -9.31 -1.46 -8.84
CA ASN A 134 -9.80 -2.83 -8.73
C ASN A 134 -11.13 -2.85 -7.96
N ARG A 135 -12.19 -3.37 -8.58
CA ARG A 135 -13.53 -3.31 -8.00
C ARG A 135 -14.45 -4.50 -8.27
N ASN A 136 -15.51 -4.58 -7.47
CA ASN A 136 -16.66 -5.46 -7.64
C ASN A 136 -16.32 -6.97 -7.66
N GLY A 137 -15.32 -7.41 -6.91
CA GLY A 137 -14.89 -8.81 -6.86
C GLY A 137 -13.77 -9.12 -7.85
N GLY A 138 -13.16 -8.10 -8.45
CA GLY A 138 -11.95 -8.24 -9.22
C GLY A 138 -10.76 -8.71 -8.37
N LEU A 139 -9.85 -9.43 -9.03
CA LEU A 139 -8.59 -9.90 -8.45
C LEU A 139 -7.43 -9.15 -9.11
N LEU A 140 -6.63 -8.45 -8.29
CA LEU A 140 -5.34 -7.93 -8.70
C LEU A 140 -4.25 -8.77 -8.02
N HIS A 141 -3.31 -9.28 -8.79
CA HIS A 141 -2.09 -9.91 -8.27
C HIS A 141 -0.88 -9.20 -8.84
N LEU A 142 -0.15 -8.49 -7.97
CA LEU A 142 1.13 -7.90 -8.29
C LEU A 142 2.22 -8.90 -7.87
N GLU A 143 2.80 -9.56 -8.86
CA GLU A 143 3.85 -10.56 -8.72
C GLU A 143 5.24 -9.90 -8.80
N GLU A 144 6.27 -10.69 -8.46
CA GLU A 144 7.66 -10.27 -8.23
C GLU A 144 8.20 -9.23 -9.23
N ASN A 145 8.97 -8.28 -8.68
CA ASN A 145 9.72 -7.25 -9.41
C ASN A 145 8.87 -6.24 -10.21
N SER A 146 7.55 -6.26 -10.05
CA SER A 146 6.69 -5.22 -10.60
C SER A 146 6.98 -3.87 -9.94
N TYR A 147 7.06 -2.81 -10.74
CA TYR A 147 7.19 -1.45 -10.27
C TYR A 147 5.97 -0.63 -10.68
N LEU A 148 5.26 -0.08 -9.70
CA LEU A 148 4.14 0.83 -9.93
C LEU A 148 4.49 2.21 -9.38
N SER A 149 4.17 3.25 -10.15
CA SER A 149 4.46 4.61 -9.71
C SER A 149 3.43 5.63 -10.16
N LEU A 150 3.26 6.62 -9.29
CA LEU A 150 2.51 7.83 -9.53
C LEU A 150 3.47 9.01 -9.34
N LEU A 151 3.59 9.86 -10.36
CA LEU A 151 4.57 10.96 -10.40
C LEU A 151 3.90 12.30 -10.73
N GLY A 152 4.26 13.36 -10.02
CA GLY A 152 3.88 14.76 -10.33
C GLY A 152 3.07 15.45 -9.23
N THR A 153 2.53 16.64 -9.53
CA THR A 153 1.70 17.42 -8.58
C THR A 153 0.22 17.13 -8.79
N TYR A 154 -0.47 16.53 -7.81
CA TYR A 154 -1.89 16.19 -7.93
C TYR A 154 -2.76 17.00 -6.99
N GLY A 155 -4.03 17.12 -7.34
CA GLY A 155 -5.03 17.94 -6.67
C GLY A 155 -5.40 17.51 -5.26
N THR A 156 -6.34 18.27 -4.68
CA THR A 156 -7.00 18.01 -3.39
C THR A 156 -7.93 16.78 -3.38
N LYS A 157 -7.88 15.90 -4.39
CA LYS A 157 -8.74 14.72 -4.51
C LYS A 157 -7.93 13.45 -4.31
N SER A 158 -8.61 12.40 -3.85
CA SER A 158 -7.95 11.15 -3.53
C SER A 158 -7.36 10.45 -4.77
N CYS A 159 -6.05 10.17 -4.73
CA CYS A 159 -5.28 9.51 -5.77
C CYS A 159 -4.50 8.36 -5.16
N TYR A 160 -4.59 7.16 -5.76
CA TYR A 160 -3.90 5.99 -5.24
C TYR A 160 -3.21 5.18 -6.32
N ILE A 161 -2.03 4.63 -6.04
CA ILE A 161 -1.39 3.69 -6.98
C ILE A 161 -2.31 2.48 -7.21
N VAL A 162 -2.86 1.93 -6.14
CA VAL A 162 -3.89 0.89 -6.18
C VAL A 162 -5.09 1.32 -5.35
N TYR A 163 -6.25 1.48 -6.00
CA TYR A 163 -7.54 1.71 -5.38
C TYR A 163 -8.39 0.43 -5.40
N ASN A 164 -8.61 -0.19 -4.24
CA ASN A 164 -9.26 -1.49 -4.11
C ASN A 164 -10.61 -1.40 -3.36
N THR A 165 -11.72 -1.67 -4.04
CA THR A 165 -13.08 -1.58 -3.45
C THR A 165 -13.94 -2.79 -3.75
N ASP A 166 -14.42 -3.46 -2.70
CA ASP A 166 -15.21 -4.69 -2.82
C ASP A 166 -14.47 -5.78 -3.62
N SER A 167 -13.13 -5.85 -3.48
CA SER A 167 -12.23 -6.63 -4.34
C SER A 167 -11.03 -7.20 -3.57
N THR A 168 -10.20 -8.01 -4.24
CA THR A 168 -9.01 -8.64 -3.65
C THR A 168 -7.72 -8.18 -4.31
N VAL A 169 -6.71 -7.84 -3.50
CA VAL A 169 -5.34 -7.52 -3.93
C VAL A 169 -4.36 -8.48 -3.26
N LEU A 170 -3.48 -9.08 -4.07
CA LEU A 170 -2.34 -9.86 -3.62
C LEU A 170 -1.05 -9.19 -4.12
N CYS A 171 -0.14 -8.87 -3.20
CA CYS A 171 1.14 -8.23 -3.51
C CYS A 171 2.29 -9.11 -3.04
N GLU A 172 3.19 -9.47 -3.95
CA GLU A 172 4.34 -10.32 -3.69
C GLU A 172 5.62 -9.68 -4.26
N ASN A 173 6.48 -9.18 -3.37
CA ASN A 173 7.80 -8.60 -3.68
C ASN A 173 7.75 -7.50 -4.76
N ILE A 174 7.04 -6.42 -4.44
CA ILE A 174 6.79 -5.32 -5.38
C ILE A 174 7.50 -4.03 -4.95
N ASN A 175 7.83 -3.21 -5.94
CA ASN A 175 8.35 -1.87 -5.71
C ASN A 175 7.27 -0.85 -6.01
N ILE A 176 7.06 0.08 -5.08
CA ILE A 176 6.10 1.16 -5.25
C ILE A 176 6.77 2.48 -4.93
N ASP A 177 6.51 3.47 -5.78
CA ASP A 177 7.10 4.79 -5.69
C ASP A 177 6.04 5.86 -5.94
N ASP A 178 5.76 6.65 -4.92
CA ASP A 178 4.84 7.77 -4.98
C ASP A 178 5.62 9.07 -4.75
N LEU A 179 5.95 9.74 -5.84
CA LEU A 179 6.67 11.02 -5.80
C LEU A 179 5.68 12.13 -6.11
N LEU A 180 4.72 12.27 -5.20
CA LEU A 180 3.74 13.36 -5.21
C LEU A 180 4.27 14.54 -4.41
N ASP A 181 4.48 15.66 -5.09
CA ASP A 181 4.67 16.97 -4.47
C ASP A 181 3.29 17.57 -4.16
N ALA A 182 2.54 17.01 -3.20
CA ALA A 182 1.25 17.56 -2.80
C ALA A 182 0.95 17.40 -1.29
N PRO A 183 0.66 18.49 -0.56
CA PRO A 183 0.36 18.48 0.88
C PRO A 183 -1.11 18.12 1.18
N GLY A 184 -1.67 17.09 0.54
CA GLY A 184 -3.10 16.75 0.65
C GLY A 184 -3.40 15.46 1.40
N ASP A 185 -4.36 15.51 2.34
CA ASP A 185 -4.80 14.42 3.24
C ASP A 185 -5.38 13.15 2.56
N ASN A 186 -5.29 12.99 1.24
CA ASN A 186 -6.08 12.01 0.51
C ASN A 186 -5.32 11.19 -0.55
N ALA A 187 -4.00 11.27 -0.63
CA ALA A 187 -3.22 10.40 -1.52
C ALA A 187 -2.63 9.20 -0.78
N GLY A 188 -2.22 8.17 -1.52
CA GLY A 188 -1.46 7.05 -0.95
C GLY A 188 -1.18 5.93 -1.94
N SER A 189 -0.46 4.90 -1.53
CA SER A 189 -0.12 3.78 -2.43
C SER A 189 -1.27 2.81 -2.55
N PHE A 190 -1.85 2.45 -1.40
CA PHE A 190 -2.96 1.50 -1.34
C PHE A 190 -4.14 2.10 -0.58
N TYR A 191 -5.30 2.07 -1.23
CA TYR A 191 -6.57 2.22 -0.57
C TYR A 191 -7.30 0.87 -0.55
N ASN A 192 -7.64 0.37 0.64
CA ASN A 192 -8.39 -0.86 0.83
C ASN A 192 -9.77 -0.57 1.43
N GLY A 193 -10.82 -0.60 0.61
CA GLY A 193 -12.21 -0.32 1.00
C GLY A 193 -12.82 -1.36 1.96
N LYS A 194 -13.98 -1.02 2.53
CA LYS A 194 -14.60 -1.78 3.64
C LYS A 194 -14.88 -3.27 3.38
N ASN A 195 -15.28 -3.66 2.16
CA ASN A 195 -15.50 -5.08 1.82
C ASN A 195 -14.37 -5.64 0.94
N SER A 196 -13.20 -5.02 1.02
CA SER A 196 -12.02 -5.43 0.27
C SER A 196 -11.06 -6.26 1.12
N ASN A 197 -10.32 -7.14 0.45
CA ASN A 197 -9.27 -7.96 1.03
C ASN A 197 -7.92 -7.61 0.41
N MET A 198 -6.86 -7.65 1.23
CA MET A 198 -5.51 -7.37 0.78
C MET A 198 -4.49 -8.24 1.51
N THR A 199 -3.46 -8.66 0.79
CA THR A 199 -2.27 -9.32 1.33
C THR A 199 -1.04 -8.68 0.73
N ILE A 200 -0.07 -8.29 1.57
CA ILE A 200 1.20 -7.70 1.13
C ILE A 200 2.36 -8.49 1.72
N LYS A 201 3.21 -9.04 0.87
CA LYS A 201 4.40 -9.81 1.27
C LYS A 201 5.59 -9.39 0.42
N GLY A 202 6.62 -8.85 1.05
CA GLY A 202 7.82 -8.42 0.34
C GLY A 202 7.60 -7.11 -0.41
N GLY A 203 8.56 -6.20 -0.31
CA GLY A 203 8.60 -5.05 -1.20
C GLY A 203 9.30 -3.83 -0.63
N LEU A 204 9.52 -2.85 -1.50
CA LEU A 204 10.08 -1.55 -1.15
C LEU A 204 9.16 -0.43 -1.61
N PHE A 205 8.81 0.40 -0.63
CA PHE A 205 7.61 1.20 -0.60
C PHE A 205 8.09 2.63 -0.26
N ARG A 206 8.31 3.46 -1.29
CA ARG A 206 8.90 4.82 -1.19
C ARG A 206 7.84 5.90 -1.39
N TYR A 207 7.76 6.89 -0.48
CA TYR A 207 6.65 7.86 -0.49
C TYR A 207 7.04 9.27 -0.08
N GLY A 208 6.31 10.26 -0.59
CA GLY A 208 6.32 11.64 -0.10
C GLY A 208 5.39 11.88 1.09
N ASP A 209 4.64 12.97 1.03
CA ASP A 209 3.92 13.55 2.18
C ASP A 209 2.62 12.83 2.61
N SER A 210 2.33 11.64 2.09
CA SER A 210 1.03 10.96 2.26
C SER A 210 1.13 9.56 2.90
N PRO A 211 0.00 9.00 3.37
CA PRO A 211 -0.01 7.64 3.89
C PRO A 211 0.29 6.59 2.83
N CYS A 212 1.04 5.55 3.20
CA CYS A 212 1.29 4.46 2.26
C CYS A 212 0.08 3.53 2.13
N ILE A 213 -0.51 3.11 3.25
CA ILE A 213 -1.67 2.22 3.26
C ILE A 213 -2.80 2.89 4.04
N ILE A 214 -3.97 3.00 3.40
CA ILE A 214 -5.23 3.37 4.06
C ILE A 214 -6.16 2.16 4.02
N ASN A 215 -6.52 1.64 5.20
CA ASN A 215 -7.34 0.43 5.32
C ASN A 215 -8.68 0.68 6.01
N TYR A 216 -9.77 0.36 5.31
CA TYR A 216 -11.12 0.24 5.88
C TYR A 216 -11.64 -1.21 5.85
N GLY A 217 -10.97 -2.10 5.12
CA GLY A 217 -11.35 -3.49 4.90
C GLY A 217 -10.56 -4.47 5.76
N VAL A 218 -10.21 -5.61 5.16
CA VAL A 218 -9.38 -6.65 5.78
C VAL A 218 -8.03 -6.71 5.09
N ILE A 219 -6.97 -6.63 5.87
CA ILE A 219 -5.62 -7.01 5.45
C ILE A 219 -5.25 -8.27 6.22
N ASP A 220 -4.99 -9.37 5.51
CA ASP A 220 -4.62 -10.63 6.16
C ASP A 220 -3.23 -10.50 6.78
N VAL A 221 -2.26 -10.06 5.98
CA VAL A 221 -0.89 -9.86 6.41
C VAL A 221 -0.19 -8.74 5.64
N ILE A 222 0.68 -8.02 6.35
CA ILE A 222 1.73 -7.16 5.82
C ILE A 222 3.04 -7.74 6.32
N GLU A 223 3.87 -8.25 5.43
CA GLU A 223 5.08 -8.98 5.81
C GLU A 223 6.28 -8.60 4.95
N ASP A 224 7.46 -8.49 5.54
CA ASP A 224 8.74 -8.27 4.82
C ASP A 224 8.74 -7.02 3.92
N VAL A 225 8.06 -5.95 4.36
CA VAL A 225 7.97 -4.69 3.62
C VAL A 225 8.91 -3.64 4.20
N TYR A 226 9.68 -2.98 3.33
CA TYR A 226 10.47 -1.81 3.68
C TYR A 226 9.73 -0.54 3.26
N PHE A 227 9.19 0.18 4.23
CA PHE A 227 8.56 1.48 4.04
C PHE A 227 9.57 2.59 4.25
N THR A 228 9.58 3.58 3.36
CA THR A 228 10.53 4.69 3.45
C THR A 228 9.96 6.01 2.98
N TYR A 229 10.46 7.11 3.56
CA TYR A 229 10.11 8.51 3.26
C TYR A 229 8.65 8.96 3.58
N SER A 230 7.75 8.04 3.95
CA SER A 230 6.33 8.32 4.25
C SER A 230 6.08 9.07 5.57
N THR A 231 4.91 9.71 5.66
CA THR A 231 4.48 10.55 6.78
C THR A 231 3.69 9.79 7.84
N ASN A 232 2.61 9.13 7.42
CA ASN A 232 1.85 8.15 8.19
C ASN A 232 1.94 6.83 7.43
N VAL A 233 2.78 5.88 7.83
CA VAL A 233 3.01 4.71 6.96
C VAL A 233 1.72 3.89 6.78
N ILE A 234 1.00 3.60 7.85
CA ILE A 234 -0.26 2.84 7.80
C ILE A 234 -1.34 3.58 8.58
N GLU A 235 -2.44 3.91 7.92
CA GLU A 235 -3.69 4.35 8.54
C GLU A 235 -4.73 3.23 8.49
N ASN A 236 -5.17 2.78 9.67
CA ASN A 236 -6.07 1.65 9.81
C ASN A 236 -7.38 2.05 10.51
N TYR A 237 -8.47 1.79 9.81
CA TYR A 237 -9.87 1.92 10.23
C TYR A 237 -10.63 0.59 10.11
N GLY A 238 -9.94 -0.48 9.67
CA GLY A 238 -10.46 -1.83 9.46
C GLY A 238 -9.67 -2.89 10.23
N THR A 239 -9.60 -4.11 9.72
CA THR A 239 -8.90 -5.23 10.39
C THR A 239 -7.59 -5.55 9.71
N ILE A 240 -6.53 -5.72 10.51
CA ILE A 240 -5.23 -6.25 10.09
C ILE A 240 -4.93 -7.51 10.91
N GLY A 241 -4.69 -8.62 10.22
CA GLY A 241 -4.28 -9.89 10.84
C GLY A 241 -2.89 -9.77 11.46
N ARG A 242 -1.86 -9.59 10.64
CA ARG A 242 -0.48 -9.47 11.14
C ARG A 242 0.33 -8.43 10.38
N ILE A 243 1.19 -7.72 11.09
CA ILE A 243 2.28 -6.91 10.55
C ILE A 243 3.59 -7.54 11.04
N SER A 244 4.42 -8.09 10.16
CA SER A 244 5.63 -8.82 10.58
C SER A 244 6.86 -8.57 9.71
N TYR A 245 8.05 -8.52 10.31
CA TYR A 245 9.31 -8.32 9.58
C TYR A 245 9.35 -7.04 8.73
N CYS A 246 8.55 -6.03 9.09
CA CYS A 246 8.50 -4.77 8.37
C CYS A 246 9.54 -3.79 8.90
N THR A 247 10.08 -2.94 8.01
CA THR A 247 10.89 -1.78 8.40
C THR A 247 10.15 -0.50 8.05
N PHE A 248 9.97 0.36 9.05
CA PHE A 248 9.36 1.68 8.93
C PHE A 248 10.46 2.74 9.06
N ASP A 249 11.02 3.18 7.92
CA ASP A 249 12.15 4.11 7.84
C ASP A 249 11.70 5.52 7.41
N THR A 250 11.28 6.35 8.37
CA THR A 250 10.71 7.68 8.08
C THR A 250 11.69 8.80 8.42
N TYR A 251 11.83 9.77 7.50
CA TYR A 251 12.94 10.73 7.52
C TYR A 251 12.63 12.10 8.17
N ALA A 252 11.45 12.29 8.77
CA ALA A 252 10.98 13.61 9.23
C ALA A 252 10.35 13.61 10.64
N TYR A 253 10.20 14.80 11.22
CA TYR A 253 9.40 15.07 12.42
C TYR A 253 7.90 14.97 12.13
N ASN A 254 7.10 14.79 13.19
CA ASN A 254 5.65 14.63 13.11
C ASN A 254 5.20 13.52 12.16
N ARG A 255 5.90 12.38 12.18
CA ARG A 255 5.54 11.20 11.37
C ARG A 255 5.03 10.07 12.26
N LYS A 256 4.09 9.29 11.74
CA LYS A 256 3.53 8.14 12.43
C LYS A 256 3.80 6.85 11.66
N GLY A 257 4.19 5.78 12.36
CA GLY A 257 4.37 4.47 11.73
C GLY A 257 3.02 3.85 11.44
N ILE A 258 2.30 3.50 12.49
CA ILE A 258 0.96 2.90 12.39
C ILE A 258 -0.02 3.76 13.19
N VAL A 259 -1.13 4.13 12.56
CA VAL A 259 -2.23 4.86 13.19
C VAL A 259 -3.49 4.02 13.08
N CYS A 260 -4.08 3.68 14.21
CA CYS A 260 -5.34 2.94 14.29
C CYS A 260 -6.39 3.82 14.96
N SER A 261 -7.48 4.11 14.26
CA SER A 261 -8.53 4.98 14.80
C SER A 261 -9.93 4.42 14.56
N GLY A 262 -10.75 4.47 15.60
CA GLY A 262 -12.15 4.07 15.56
C GLY A 262 -12.37 2.62 16.00
N SER A 263 -13.59 2.32 16.43
CA SER A 263 -13.94 1.02 17.03
C SER A 263 -13.87 -0.18 16.09
N ASN A 264 -13.73 0.06 14.78
CA ASN A 264 -13.56 -0.98 13.76
C ASN A 264 -12.08 -1.25 13.45
N ALA A 265 -11.16 -0.37 13.90
CA ALA A 265 -9.73 -0.55 13.73
C ALA A 265 -9.24 -1.65 14.66
N ILE A 266 -8.78 -2.76 14.09
CA ILE A 266 -8.24 -3.92 14.81
C ILE A 266 -6.89 -4.27 14.18
N VAL A 267 -5.88 -4.48 15.02
CA VAL A 267 -4.62 -5.12 14.62
C VAL A 267 -4.39 -6.29 15.56
N TYR A 268 -4.41 -7.52 15.05
CA TYR A 268 -4.24 -8.70 15.91
C TYR A 268 -2.79 -8.92 16.34
N GLU A 269 -1.82 -8.66 15.47
CA GLU A 269 -0.40 -8.84 15.80
C GLU A 269 0.51 -7.84 15.06
N ILE A 270 1.47 -7.28 15.78
CA ILE A 270 2.64 -6.57 15.22
C ILE A 270 3.89 -7.27 15.76
N SER A 271 4.72 -7.86 14.89
CA SER A 271 5.86 -8.67 15.33
C SER A 271 7.14 -8.43 14.52
N ASP A 272 8.29 -8.64 15.17
CA ASP A 272 9.63 -8.67 14.56
C ASP A 272 9.90 -7.48 13.61
N SER A 273 9.34 -6.30 13.90
CA SER A 273 9.34 -5.13 13.02
C SER A 273 10.17 -3.98 13.60
N SER A 274 10.79 -3.20 12.72
CA SER A 274 11.70 -2.11 13.07
C SER A 274 11.11 -0.76 12.71
N PHE A 275 11.02 0.12 13.70
CA PHE A 275 10.49 1.48 13.59
C PHE A 275 11.64 2.48 13.68
N LEU A 276 12.21 2.80 12.52
CA LEU A 276 13.39 3.64 12.33
C LEU A 276 12.94 5.06 11.95
N PHE A 277 12.71 5.89 12.96
CA PHE A 277 12.45 7.32 12.81
C PHE A 277 13.76 8.07 12.93
N ASN A 278 13.99 9.02 12.02
CA ASN A 278 15.29 9.63 11.83
C ASN A 278 15.97 10.10 13.13
N ARG A 279 17.22 9.67 13.30
CA ARG A 279 18.12 9.91 14.44
C ARG A 279 18.83 11.28 14.37
N ASP A 280 18.84 11.92 13.20
CA ASP A 280 19.77 13.01 12.87
C ASP A 280 19.10 14.34 12.47
N VAL A 281 17.77 14.39 12.33
CA VAL A 281 17.07 15.68 12.30
C VAL A 281 16.78 15.98 13.76
N PHE A 282 17.58 16.83 14.39
CA PHE A 282 17.16 17.54 15.59
C PHE A 282 16.47 18.80 15.12
N SER A 283 15.15 18.87 15.30
CA SER A 283 14.46 20.14 15.22
C SER A 283 14.67 20.82 16.54
N ASP A 284 15.43 21.91 16.51
CA ASP A 284 15.53 22.85 17.64
C ASP A 284 14.23 23.67 17.78
N ASN A 285 13.22 23.48 16.91
CA ASN A 285 11.92 24.11 17.03
C ASN A 285 11.09 23.38 18.09
N PRO A 286 10.81 24.00 19.25
CA PRO A 286 10.03 23.37 20.32
C PRO A 286 8.56 23.12 19.97
N ASN A 287 8.11 23.58 18.80
CA ASN A 287 6.74 23.39 18.30
C ASN A 287 6.60 22.19 17.36
N ASP A 288 7.69 21.54 16.95
CA ASP A 288 7.60 20.37 16.08
C ASP A 288 7.12 19.16 16.88
N GLU A 289 6.03 18.53 16.44
CA GLU A 289 5.50 17.34 17.09
C GLU A 289 6.48 16.16 16.95
N PRO A 290 6.73 15.41 18.03
CA PRO A 290 7.60 14.24 17.97
C PRO A 290 6.99 13.12 17.12
N SER A 291 7.83 12.40 16.38
CA SER A 291 7.37 11.23 15.63
C SER A 291 6.95 10.09 16.56
N THR A 292 5.87 9.39 16.16
CA THR A 292 5.24 8.31 16.94
C THR A 292 5.33 6.99 16.19
N ALA A 293 5.84 5.91 16.79
CA ALA A 293 5.91 4.64 16.07
C ALA A 293 4.53 4.02 15.87
N ILE A 294 3.71 3.97 16.92
CA ILE A 294 2.37 3.34 16.88
C ILE A 294 1.37 4.18 17.69
N GLU A 295 0.17 4.39 17.14
CA GLU A 295 -0.92 5.11 17.80
C GLU A 295 -2.24 4.34 17.66
N PHE A 296 -2.95 4.15 18.77
CA PHE A 296 -4.31 3.61 18.85
C PHE A 296 -5.24 4.62 19.54
N THR A 297 -6.38 4.93 18.91
CA THR A 297 -7.37 5.88 19.44
C THR A 297 -8.81 5.48 19.15
N SER A 298 -9.76 6.14 19.80
CA SER A 298 -11.19 6.12 19.49
C SER A 298 -11.82 4.72 19.49
N GLY A 299 -11.46 3.89 20.45
CA GLY A 299 -12.02 2.55 20.66
C GLY A 299 -11.37 1.45 19.84
N ALA A 300 -10.24 1.74 19.16
CA ALA A 300 -9.48 0.76 18.40
C ALA A 300 -9.03 -0.43 19.27
N THR A 301 -8.75 -1.56 18.64
CA THR A 301 -8.33 -2.80 19.32
C THR A 301 -6.91 -3.18 18.94
N LEU A 302 -6.05 -3.30 19.94
CA LEU A 302 -4.71 -3.84 19.85
C LEU A 302 -4.69 -5.28 20.37
N GLY A 303 -4.27 -6.22 19.53
CA GLY A 303 -4.05 -7.61 19.90
C GLY A 303 -2.75 -7.78 20.68
N GLU A 304 -1.63 -7.86 19.96
CA GLU A 304 -0.31 -8.13 20.55
C GLU A 304 0.83 -7.43 19.79
N ILE A 305 1.87 -7.00 20.51
CA ILE A 305 3.13 -6.49 19.94
C ILE A 305 4.30 -7.34 20.43
N LYS A 306 5.16 -7.81 19.51
CA LYS A 306 6.30 -8.71 19.81
C LYS A 306 7.59 -8.35 19.11
N ASN A 307 8.71 -8.42 19.84
CA ASN A 307 10.06 -8.31 19.29
C ASN A 307 10.27 -7.09 18.37
N CYS A 308 9.57 -5.99 18.61
CA CYS A 308 9.73 -4.78 17.83
C CYS A 308 10.88 -3.93 18.37
N GLU A 309 11.58 -3.25 17.48
CA GLU A 309 12.61 -2.28 17.83
C GLU A 309 12.17 -0.88 17.38
N THR A 310 12.37 0.14 18.21
CA THR A 310 12.07 1.52 17.80
C THR A 310 13.05 2.54 18.37
N ASN A 311 13.32 3.56 17.56
CA ASN A 311 14.01 4.77 17.96
C ASN A 311 13.14 6.03 17.90
N ALA A 312 11.82 5.89 17.71
CA ALA A 312 10.87 7.00 17.74
C ALA A 312 10.91 7.74 19.09
N ALA A 313 10.66 9.04 19.06
CA ALA A 313 10.55 9.85 20.27
C ALA A 313 9.34 9.43 21.12
N ILE A 314 8.23 9.07 20.47
CA ILE A 314 7.09 8.42 21.13
C ILE A 314 6.93 7.00 20.56
N PRO A 315 7.25 5.96 21.34
CA PRO A 315 7.04 4.59 20.92
C PRO A 315 5.57 4.23 20.64
N ILE A 316 4.70 4.28 21.65
CA ILE A 316 3.32 3.79 21.53
C ILE A 316 2.37 4.72 22.28
N ILE A 317 1.32 5.19 21.59
CA ILE A 317 0.20 5.94 22.16
C ILE A 317 -1.05 5.06 22.15
N CYS A 318 -1.73 4.98 23.28
CA CYS A 318 -3.08 4.41 23.40
C CYS A 318 -3.95 5.36 24.22
N ASP A 319 -5.10 5.77 23.70
CA ASP A 319 -6.09 6.49 24.52
C ASP A 319 -6.84 5.54 25.49
N ASP A 320 -7.64 6.11 26.39
CA ASP A 320 -8.36 5.38 27.44
C ASP A 320 -9.49 4.48 26.92
N THR A 321 -9.87 4.63 25.65
CA THR A 321 -10.92 3.85 24.99
C THR A 321 -10.41 2.62 24.25
N VAL A 322 -9.09 2.51 24.04
CA VAL A 322 -8.44 1.40 23.33
C VAL A 322 -8.64 0.08 24.07
N LYS A 323 -8.97 -0.98 23.32
CA LYS A 323 -9.07 -2.36 23.83
C LYS A 323 -7.77 -3.10 23.59
N ILE A 324 -7.14 -3.59 24.65
CA ILE A 324 -5.91 -4.39 24.57
C ILE A 324 -6.24 -5.85 24.88
N ILE A 325 -5.94 -6.77 23.96
CA ILE A 325 -6.25 -8.20 24.13
C ILE A 325 -5.15 -8.93 24.91
N VAL A 326 -3.91 -8.88 24.41
CA VAL A 326 -2.75 -9.55 25.03
C VAL A 326 -1.77 -8.51 25.59
N GLY A 327 -1.42 -7.50 24.79
CA GLY A 327 -0.49 -6.43 25.19
C GLY A 327 0.85 -6.49 24.48
N ILE A 328 1.88 -5.90 25.08
CA ILE A 328 3.23 -5.77 24.50
C ILE A 328 4.16 -6.73 25.23
N SER A 329 4.90 -7.55 24.48
CA SER A 329 5.90 -8.47 25.04
C SER A 329 7.16 -8.43 24.18
N SER A 330 8.34 -8.30 24.82
CA SER A 330 9.67 -8.23 24.17
C SER A 330 9.87 -7.12 23.11
N GLY A 331 10.92 -6.30 23.27
CA GLY A 331 11.27 -5.24 22.33
C GLY A 331 12.36 -4.32 22.88
N LYS A 332 13.02 -3.55 22.01
CA LYS A 332 14.07 -2.59 22.39
C LYS A 332 13.63 -1.16 22.06
N PHE A 333 13.60 -0.29 23.08
CA PHE A 333 13.23 1.12 22.95
C PHE A 333 14.45 1.97 23.25
N SER A 334 14.88 2.80 22.31
CA SER A 334 16.20 3.46 22.41
C SER A 334 16.27 4.68 23.34
N LYS A 335 15.14 5.17 23.89
CA LYS A 335 15.09 6.33 24.80
C LYS A 335 13.98 6.18 25.86
N PRO A 336 14.18 6.71 27.09
CA PRO A 336 13.10 6.89 28.06
C PRO A 336 12.01 7.81 27.48
N ILE A 337 10.75 7.55 27.81
CA ILE A 337 9.62 8.38 27.37
C ILE A 337 9.52 9.63 28.29
N ASP A 338 9.35 10.81 27.69
CA ASP A 338 9.17 12.07 28.41
C ASP A 338 7.85 12.04 29.23
N GLU A 339 7.94 12.38 30.52
CA GLU A 339 6.84 12.32 31.50
C GLU A 339 5.59 13.08 31.05
N LYS A 340 5.74 14.14 30.24
CA LYS A 340 4.58 14.90 29.74
C LYS A 340 3.68 14.07 28.82
N TYR A 341 4.24 13.07 28.13
CA TYR A 341 3.46 12.14 27.30
C TYR A 341 2.82 11.02 28.11
N LEU A 342 3.35 10.74 29.32
CA LEU A 342 2.72 9.88 30.33
C LEU A 342 1.48 10.53 30.96
N ALA A 343 1.41 11.87 30.94
CA ALA A 343 0.37 12.63 31.62
C ALA A 343 -0.90 12.88 30.76
N THR A 344 -0.87 12.63 29.45
CA THR A 344 -1.98 12.94 28.52
C THR A 344 -2.84 11.73 28.14
N GLY A 345 -2.52 10.54 28.64
CA GLY A 345 -3.22 9.28 28.37
C GLY A 345 -2.38 8.08 28.82
N ARG A 346 -2.95 6.87 28.76
CA ARG A 346 -2.24 5.62 29.11
C ARG A 346 -1.16 5.31 28.08
N THR A 347 0.02 5.92 28.22
CA THR A 347 1.18 5.54 27.40
C THR A 347 1.63 4.13 27.81
N CYS A 348 1.61 3.20 26.87
CA CYS A 348 2.22 1.90 27.07
C CYS A 348 3.73 2.03 26.85
N VAL A 349 4.44 2.42 27.91
CA VAL A 349 5.89 2.60 27.88
C VAL A 349 6.55 1.32 28.34
N TYR A 350 7.46 0.80 27.52
CA TYR A 350 8.39 -0.24 27.94
C TYR A 350 9.80 0.34 27.85
N ASN A 351 10.51 0.32 28.97
CA ASN A 351 11.97 0.47 29.03
C ASN A 351 12.52 -0.89 29.50
N GLU A 352 13.70 -1.29 29.03
CA GLU A 352 14.28 -2.64 29.21
C GLU A 352 14.42 -3.09 30.68
N GLU A 353 14.19 -2.20 31.65
CA GLU A 353 14.30 -2.46 33.09
C GLU A 353 12.96 -2.51 33.86
N GLU A 354 11.83 -2.10 33.27
CA GLU A 354 10.56 -1.96 34.00
C GLU A 354 9.36 -2.58 33.25
N GLN A 355 8.56 -3.37 33.97
CA GLN A 355 7.30 -3.94 33.49
C GLN A 355 6.31 -2.81 33.15
N MET A 356 5.48 -3.02 32.10
CA MET A 356 4.41 -2.12 31.64
C MET A 356 3.77 -1.30 32.77
N TYR A 357 3.84 0.02 32.67
CA TYR A 357 3.02 0.91 33.48
C TYR A 357 1.68 1.13 32.78
N ILE A 358 0.59 0.64 33.38
CA ILE A 358 -0.73 1.22 33.15
C ILE A 358 -0.77 2.47 34.03
N VAL A 359 -0.53 3.65 33.45
CA VAL A 359 -0.72 4.91 34.18
C VAL A 359 -2.22 5.12 34.39
N GLN A 360 -2.69 5.10 35.63
CA GLN A 360 -4.12 5.26 35.97
C GLN A 360 -4.54 6.73 36.05
#